data_AF-A0A354EXY5-F1
#
_entry.id   AF-A0A354EXY5-F1
#
_cell.length_a   1.000
_cell.length_b   1.000
_cell.length_c   1.000
_cell.angle_alpha   90.00
_cell.angle_beta   90.00
_cell.angle_gamma   90.00
#
_symmetry.space_group_name_H-M   'P 1'
#
loop_
_entity.id
_entity.type
_entity.pdbx_description
1 polymer ?
#
loop_
_entity_poly.entity_id
_entity_poly.type
_entity_poly.pdbx_seq_one_letter_code
_entity_poly.pdbx_strand_id
1 'polypeptide(L)'
;MKALNETTTKLDFLARKMALQKAFTDSAFRVGTSLFRLGLIPSNVSDHLPIDIHAEINNEEHQILSWNMLSDEHLFNNFMNISGIETIHDAMHDILGDNNIYKKKHMEYHFFAELSQFLYEKKNNDQRTITIDEHVLKAFCNVDLHGTRILGRSPTDEQKKEVVLAREAFLALYSTENKIMSHEVRPSIRHALEMIYHIKDGALPWDKRLEYLKSNKKLLGNILGKELLMFQEVTKPGDLVALLNPSDEHHIKMVCHNSNPNGISKDNCVLMYDERRYELIGDPTTGDIHKKPYIFALLRDKKNNQSFIAASKNHPGGNTDCRQQYLDLVSKMRTECNDPGICYMIAGDYNHTAHQFNLISNKAEATDRLATMFYPDKGSMAGNDYGNLNHGIDGVMSNLSDEKIHVSVAEPLMTSKPADPMPYAIHFYSKDTLEYQAGPLNTKIIFDSQDSPVVSTLEVNDAERTSPVSIAW
;
A
#
# COMPACT_ATOMS: atom_id res chain seq x y z
N MET A 1 30.94 -9.56 38.37
CA MET A 1 30.89 -9.85 36.92
C MET A 1 29.54 -10.40 36.46
N LYS A 2 28.97 -11.44 37.07
CA LYS A 2 27.64 -11.99 36.70
C LYS A 2 26.49 -10.97 36.80
N ALA A 3 26.43 -10.22 37.90
CA ALA A 3 25.45 -9.14 38.08
C ALA A 3 25.64 -7.95 37.13
N LEU A 4 26.86 -7.69 36.64
CA LEU A 4 27.12 -6.64 35.66
C LEU A 4 26.58 -7.06 34.29
N ASN A 5 26.82 -8.31 33.87
CA ASN A 5 26.29 -8.88 32.63
C ASN A 5 24.75 -8.97 32.60
N GLU A 6 24.10 -9.28 33.72
CA GLU A 6 22.63 -9.31 33.84
C GLU A 6 22.00 -7.90 33.79
N THR A 7 22.71 -6.89 34.28
CA THR A 7 22.25 -5.50 34.24
C THR A 7 22.41 -4.92 32.83
N THR A 8 23.50 -5.23 32.14
CA THR A 8 23.72 -4.84 30.73
C THR A 8 22.71 -5.51 29.80
N THR A 9 22.39 -6.80 29.98
CA THR A 9 21.36 -7.48 29.17
C THR A 9 19.94 -6.99 29.44
N LYS A 10 19.61 -6.60 30.67
CA LYS A 10 18.31 -5.97 30.98
C LYS A 10 18.20 -4.55 30.40
N LEU A 11 19.27 -3.75 30.46
CA LEU A 11 19.33 -2.43 29.84
C LEU A 11 19.24 -2.52 28.30
N ASP A 12 19.95 -3.46 27.68
CA ASP A 12 19.84 -3.74 26.25
C ASP A 12 18.45 -4.24 25.85
N PHE A 13 17.82 -5.08 26.67
CA PHE A 13 16.44 -5.52 26.45
C PHE A 13 15.44 -4.37 26.61
N LEU A 14 15.60 -3.51 27.61
CA LEU A 14 14.74 -2.33 27.81
C LEU A 14 14.95 -1.31 26.69
N ALA A 15 16.19 -1.07 26.26
CA ALA A 15 16.52 -0.20 25.14
C ALA A 15 15.98 -0.75 23.82
N ARG A 16 16.09 -2.06 23.57
CA ARG A 16 15.46 -2.73 22.42
C ARG A 16 13.94 -2.67 22.49
N LYS A 17 13.34 -2.87 23.67
CA LYS A 17 11.90 -2.77 23.88
C LYS A 17 11.40 -1.34 23.68
N MET A 18 12.13 -0.33 24.17
CA MET A 18 11.82 1.09 23.96
C MET A 18 12.06 1.50 22.51
N ALA A 19 13.10 0.99 21.85
CA ALA A 19 13.34 1.21 20.42
C ALA A 19 12.26 0.55 19.56
N LEU A 20 11.83 -0.68 19.90
CA LEU A 20 10.67 -1.34 19.30
C LEU A 20 9.40 -0.55 19.57
N GLN A 21 9.16 -0.13 20.81
CA GLN A 21 7.95 0.62 21.18
C GLN A 21 7.91 2.01 20.52
N LYS A 22 9.05 2.69 20.38
CA LYS A 22 9.20 3.93 19.62
C LYS A 22 8.99 3.66 18.12
N ALA A 23 9.64 2.65 17.57
CA ALA A 23 9.41 2.18 16.20
C ALA A 23 7.95 1.78 15.95
N PHE A 24 7.22 1.29 16.96
CA PHE A 24 5.78 0.99 16.90
C PHE A 24 4.89 2.23 17.12
N THR A 25 5.38 3.27 17.79
CA THR A 25 4.63 4.51 18.08
C THR A 25 4.74 5.49 16.91
N ASP A 26 5.89 5.52 16.24
CA ASP A 26 6.19 6.37 15.09
C ASP A 26 5.80 5.70 13.75
N SER A 27 5.22 4.50 13.83
CA SER A 27 4.92 3.64 12.68
C SER A 27 3.47 3.78 12.20
N ALA A 28 3.31 3.76 10.87
CA ALA A 28 2.01 3.66 10.21
C ALA A 28 1.20 2.41 10.66
N PHE A 29 1.85 1.45 11.31
CA PHE A 29 1.26 0.26 11.92
C PHE A 29 0.14 0.56 12.93
N ARG A 30 0.25 1.62 13.76
CA ARG A 30 -0.80 1.99 14.74
C ARG A 30 -1.97 2.76 14.14
N VAL A 31 -1.86 3.17 12.87
CA VAL A 31 -2.86 4.00 12.20
C VAL A 31 -3.75 3.23 11.22
N GLY A 32 -3.70 1.89 11.31
CA GLY A 32 -4.68 0.98 10.71
C GLY A 32 -4.26 0.35 9.38
N THR A 33 -3.04 0.58 8.91
CA THR A 33 -2.70 0.35 7.50
C THR A 33 -1.73 -0.80 7.23
N SER A 34 -1.10 -1.40 8.27
CA SER A 34 -0.37 -2.70 8.17
C SER A 34 -1.22 -3.90 8.63
N LEU A 35 -2.51 -3.67 8.82
CA LEU A 35 -3.49 -4.68 9.18
C LEU A 35 -3.55 -5.81 8.12
N PHE A 36 -3.16 -5.54 6.87
CA PHE A 36 -3.00 -6.57 5.83
C PHE A 36 -2.18 -7.78 6.32
N ARG A 37 -1.03 -7.60 6.98
CA ARG A 37 -0.23 -8.74 7.46
C ARG A 37 -0.90 -9.58 8.55
N LEU A 38 -1.97 -9.06 9.14
CA LEU A 38 -2.84 -9.75 10.11
C LEU A 38 -4.19 -10.16 9.48
N GLY A 39 -4.35 -10.07 8.15
CA GLY A 39 -5.58 -10.39 7.42
C GLY A 39 -6.67 -9.30 7.47
N LEU A 40 -6.35 -8.13 8.01
CA LEU A 40 -7.31 -7.06 8.24
C LEU A 40 -7.17 -5.99 7.14
N ILE A 41 -8.09 -6.00 6.16
CA ILE A 41 -8.08 -5.02 5.07
C ILE A 41 -8.61 -3.67 5.61
N PRO A 42 -7.90 -2.54 5.48
CA PRO A 42 -8.40 -1.25 5.97
C PRO A 42 -9.55 -0.72 5.12
N SER A 43 -10.54 -0.11 5.77
CA SER A 43 -11.50 0.78 5.10
C SER A 43 -10.89 2.17 4.97
N ASN A 44 -9.92 2.34 4.06
CA ASN A 44 -9.28 3.61 3.82
C ASN A 44 -9.26 3.98 2.34
N VAL A 45 -8.98 5.25 2.06
CA VAL A 45 -8.87 5.76 0.68
C VAL A 45 -7.58 5.30 0.00
N SER A 46 -6.53 5.07 0.77
CA SER A 46 -5.21 4.70 0.27
C SER A 46 -4.42 3.89 1.32
N ASP A 47 -3.42 3.16 0.85
CA ASP A 47 -2.34 2.54 1.64
C ASP A 47 -1.21 3.52 1.98
N HIS A 48 -1.23 4.72 1.38
CA HIS A 48 -0.46 5.88 1.79
C HIS A 48 -1.28 6.81 2.69
N LEU A 49 -0.59 7.46 3.62
CA LEU A 49 -1.09 8.57 4.42
C LEU A 49 -0.74 9.88 3.70
N PRO A 50 -1.68 10.83 3.61
CA PRO A 50 -1.39 12.11 3.00
C PRO A 50 -0.42 12.92 3.86
N ILE A 51 0.38 13.73 3.18
CA ILE A 51 1.30 14.66 3.81
C ILE A 51 0.77 16.09 3.69
N ASP A 52 0.80 16.80 4.81
CA ASP A 52 0.59 18.24 4.89
C ASP A 52 1.95 18.94 4.78
N ILE A 53 2.03 19.89 3.87
CA ILE A 53 3.20 20.71 3.61
C ILE A 53 2.83 22.15 3.88
N HIS A 54 3.47 22.75 4.87
CA HIS A 54 3.42 24.17 5.17
C HIS A 54 4.70 24.80 4.64
N ALA A 55 4.58 25.71 3.68
CA ALA A 55 5.73 26.34 3.06
C ALA A 55 5.58 27.86 3.03
N GLU A 56 6.63 28.58 3.42
CA GLU A 56 6.76 30.01 3.24
C GLU A 56 7.48 30.30 1.93
N ILE A 57 6.69 30.65 0.90
CA ILE A 57 7.22 31.02 -0.41
C ILE A 57 7.01 32.53 -0.54
N ASN A 58 8.09 33.27 -0.82
CA ASN A 58 7.97 34.70 -1.07
C ASN A 58 7.29 35.49 0.08
N ASN A 59 7.58 35.08 1.33
CA ASN A 59 7.00 35.60 2.58
C ASN A 59 5.49 35.39 2.72
N GLU A 60 4.90 34.48 1.95
CA GLU A 60 3.52 34.05 2.06
C GLU A 60 3.44 32.59 2.48
N GLU A 61 2.51 32.28 3.38
CA GLU A 61 2.26 30.90 3.78
C GLU A 61 1.39 30.22 2.72
N HIS A 62 1.80 29.01 2.35
CA HIS A 62 1.10 28.13 1.43
C HIS A 62 0.79 26.81 2.13
N GLN A 63 -0.48 26.42 2.06
CA GLN A 63 -0.94 25.14 2.61
C GLN A 63 -1.18 24.15 1.49
N ILE A 64 -0.31 23.15 1.40
CA ILE A 64 -0.29 22.15 0.35
C ILE A 64 -0.58 20.79 0.97
N LEU A 65 -1.38 19.97 0.30
CA LEU A 65 -1.53 18.55 0.62
C LEU A 65 -1.11 17.70 -0.57
N SER A 66 -0.31 16.66 -0.30
CA SER A 66 0.06 15.66 -1.28
C SER A 66 -0.39 14.27 -0.85
N TRP A 67 -0.93 13.49 -1.78
CA TRP A 67 -1.41 12.14 -1.47
C TRP A 67 -1.39 11.19 -2.67
N ASN A 68 -0.70 10.06 -2.53
CA ASN A 68 -0.94 8.89 -3.38
C ASN A 68 -2.28 8.25 -2.99
N MET A 69 -3.21 8.15 -3.93
CA MET A 69 -4.57 7.68 -3.69
C MET A 69 -4.82 6.23 -4.11
N LEU A 70 -3.79 5.43 -4.39
CA LEU A 70 -3.87 4.01 -4.75
C LEU A 70 -4.83 3.74 -5.93
N SER A 71 -4.31 3.72 -7.15
CA SER A 71 -5.15 3.49 -8.34
C SER A 71 -5.70 2.07 -8.33
N ASP A 72 -6.93 1.88 -8.83
CA ASP A 72 -7.54 0.56 -8.98
C ASP A 72 -6.68 -0.41 -9.81
N GLU A 73 -5.81 0.09 -10.69
CA GLU A 73 -4.89 -0.77 -11.46
C GLU A 73 -3.78 -1.39 -10.61
N HIS A 74 -3.44 -0.75 -9.48
CA HIS A 74 -2.36 -1.15 -8.58
C HIS A 74 -2.87 -2.01 -7.41
N LEU A 75 -4.19 -2.20 -7.26
CA LEU A 75 -4.77 -2.97 -6.15
C LEU A 75 -4.20 -4.38 -6.01
N PHE A 76 -3.88 -5.04 -7.13
CA PHE A 76 -3.29 -6.38 -7.13
C PHE A 76 -1.85 -6.42 -6.57
N ASN A 77 -1.16 -5.28 -6.48
CA ASN A 77 0.16 -5.21 -5.83
C ASN A 77 0.06 -5.54 -4.34
N ASN A 78 -1.11 -5.34 -3.71
CA ASN A 78 -1.34 -5.68 -2.31
C ASN A 78 -1.23 -7.17 -2.00
N PHE A 79 -1.22 -8.07 -3.01
CA PHE A 79 -0.92 -9.48 -2.79
C PHE A 79 0.55 -9.73 -2.37
N MET A 80 1.43 -8.73 -2.48
CA MET A 80 2.77 -8.80 -1.87
C MET A 80 2.70 -8.82 -0.32
N ASN A 81 1.58 -8.41 0.26
CA ASN A 81 1.39 -8.33 1.71
C ASN A 81 0.76 -9.61 2.31
N ILE A 82 0.55 -10.68 1.52
CA ILE A 82 -0.01 -11.93 2.03
C ILE A 82 0.92 -12.54 3.09
N SER A 83 0.33 -12.90 4.23
CA SER A 83 1.02 -13.53 5.35
C SER A 83 1.65 -14.86 4.92
N GLY A 84 2.89 -15.13 5.32
CA GLY A 84 3.58 -16.39 5.00
C GLY A 84 4.01 -16.55 3.54
N ILE A 85 3.87 -15.52 2.70
CA ILE A 85 4.21 -15.59 1.26
C ILE A 85 5.67 -16.01 1.04
N GLU A 86 6.63 -15.39 1.74
CA GLU A 86 8.06 -15.72 1.62
C GLU A 86 8.33 -17.17 2.05
N THR A 87 7.80 -17.60 3.20
CA THR A 87 7.95 -18.96 3.72
C THR A 87 7.40 -20.02 2.75
N ILE A 88 6.24 -19.77 2.15
CA ILE A 88 5.62 -20.68 1.19
C ILE A 88 6.44 -20.72 -0.11
N HIS A 89 6.91 -19.58 -0.61
CA HIS A 89 7.74 -19.54 -1.82
C HIS A 89 9.10 -20.19 -1.63
N ASP A 90 9.70 -20.08 -0.44
CA ASP A 90 10.92 -20.80 -0.10
C ASP A 90 10.68 -22.30 -0.04
N ALA A 91 9.61 -22.76 0.60
CA ALA A 91 9.25 -24.18 0.61
C ALA A 91 8.95 -24.72 -0.80
N MET A 92 8.30 -23.94 -1.67
CA MET A 92 8.11 -24.30 -3.08
C MET A 92 9.45 -24.36 -3.83
N HIS A 93 10.37 -23.45 -3.54
CA HIS A 93 11.70 -23.46 -4.12
C HIS A 93 12.54 -24.65 -3.66
N ASP A 94 12.41 -25.09 -2.41
CA ASP A 94 13.08 -26.31 -1.93
C ASP A 94 12.63 -27.56 -2.69
N ILE A 95 11.38 -27.59 -3.17
CA ILE A 95 10.82 -28.68 -3.99
C ILE A 95 11.30 -28.58 -5.45
N LEU A 96 11.33 -27.38 -6.02
CA LEU A 96 11.47 -27.17 -7.46
C LEU A 96 12.85 -26.69 -7.92
N GLY A 97 13.66 -26.14 -7.01
CA GLY A 97 14.85 -25.37 -7.31
C GLY A 97 14.57 -24.19 -8.24
N ASP A 98 15.45 -23.98 -9.22
CA ASP A 98 15.35 -22.91 -10.22
C ASP A 98 14.16 -23.03 -11.19
N ASN A 99 13.40 -24.13 -11.12
CA ASN A 99 12.18 -24.32 -11.90
C ASN A 99 10.96 -23.58 -11.31
N ASN A 100 11.08 -22.95 -10.13
CA ASN A 100 10.01 -22.10 -9.60
C ASN A 100 9.92 -20.79 -10.41
N ILE A 101 9.03 -20.78 -11.41
CA ILE A 101 8.82 -19.65 -12.31
C ILE A 101 8.39 -18.35 -11.61
N TYR A 102 7.63 -18.44 -10.50
CA TYR A 102 7.19 -17.25 -9.77
C TYR A 102 8.36 -16.57 -9.07
N LYS A 103 9.24 -17.35 -8.43
CA LYS A 103 10.47 -16.84 -7.79
C LYS A 103 11.48 -16.34 -8.82
N LYS A 104 11.69 -17.09 -9.91
CA LYS A 104 12.59 -16.71 -11.03
C LYS A 104 12.23 -15.37 -11.67
N LYS A 105 10.94 -15.03 -11.71
CA LYS A 105 10.44 -13.77 -12.29
C LYS A 105 10.22 -12.66 -11.25
N HIS A 106 10.49 -12.90 -9.95
CA HIS A 106 10.16 -11.98 -8.85
C HIS A 106 8.68 -11.57 -8.87
N MET A 107 7.81 -12.57 -9.04
CA MET A 107 6.37 -12.45 -9.27
C MET A 107 5.57 -13.33 -8.31
N GLU A 108 6.07 -13.50 -7.09
CA GLU A 108 5.52 -14.34 -6.03
C GLU A 108 4.06 -14.02 -5.71
N TYR A 109 3.70 -12.74 -5.72
CA TYR A 109 2.35 -12.25 -5.45
C TYR A 109 1.33 -12.66 -6.52
N HIS A 110 1.77 -12.86 -7.78
CA HIS A 110 0.87 -13.30 -8.86
C HIS A 110 0.29 -14.68 -8.58
N PHE A 111 1.02 -15.56 -7.89
CA PHE A 111 0.50 -16.87 -7.50
C PHE A 111 -0.75 -16.74 -6.63
N PHE A 112 -0.68 -15.96 -5.55
CA PHE A 112 -1.81 -15.77 -4.63
C PHE A 112 -2.95 -14.97 -5.25
N ALA A 113 -2.64 -14.00 -6.11
CA ALA A 113 -3.65 -13.29 -6.89
C ALA A 113 -4.44 -14.22 -7.81
N GLU A 114 -3.76 -15.13 -8.52
CA GLU A 114 -4.40 -16.09 -9.42
C GLU A 114 -5.19 -17.16 -8.66
N LEU A 115 -4.61 -17.73 -7.59
CA LEU A 115 -5.26 -18.74 -6.77
C LEU A 115 -6.53 -18.19 -6.11
N SER A 116 -6.45 -17.03 -5.47
CA SER A 116 -7.61 -16.41 -4.81
C SER A 116 -8.69 -16.04 -5.81
N GLN A 117 -8.33 -15.51 -6.98
CA GLN A 117 -9.29 -15.24 -8.05
C GLN A 117 -10.04 -16.51 -8.48
N PHE A 118 -9.31 -17.59 -8.73
CA PHE A 118 -9.87 -18.88 -9.10
C PHE A 118 -10.83 -19.43 -8.02
N LEU A 119 -10.43 -19.38 -6.75
CA LEU A 119 -11.26 -19.84 -5.64
C LEU A 119 -12.51 -18.96 -5.45
N TYR A 120 -12.36 -17.65 -5.56
CA TYR A 120 -13.47 -16.70 -5.41
C TYR A 120 -14.52 -16.82 -6.54
N GLU A 121 -14.12 -17.26 -7.72
CA GLU A 121 -15.03 -17.55 -8.83
C GLU A 121 -15.82 -18.86 -8.62
N LYS A 122 -15.36 -19.73 -7.72
CA LYS A 122 -16.03 -21.00 -7.36
C LYS A 122 -16.88 -20.91 -6.09
N LYS A 123 -17.05 -19.71 -5.54
CA LYS A 123 -17.90 -19.50 -4.35
C LYS A 123 -19.34 -19.92 -4.60
N ASN A 124 -19.98 -20.48 -3.58
CA ASN A 124 -21.41 -20.73 -3.56
C ASN A 124 -22.11 -19.49 -3.02
N ASN A 125 -22.78 -18.74 -3.89
CA ASN A 125 -23.49 -17.51 -3.50
C ASN A 125 -24.69 -17.80 -2.59
N ASP A 126 -25.39 -18.92 -2.78
CA ASP A 126 -26.60 -19.25 -2.03
C ASP A 126 -26.25 -19.65 -0.59
N GLN A 127 -25.19 -20.43 -0.41
CA GLN A 127 -24.71 -20.86 0.90
C GLN A 127 -23.73 -19.87 1.55
N ARG A 128 -23.27 -18.86 0.79
CA ARG A 128 -22.18 -17.96 1.18
C ARG A 128 -20.94 -18.72 1.67
N THR A 129 -20.50 -19.69 0.89
CA THR A 129 -19.33 -20.52 1.22
C THR A 129 -18.30 -20.57 0.10
N ILE A 130 -17.05 -20.75 0.47
CA ILE A 130 -15.95 -21.12 -0.43
C ILE A 130 -15.36 -22.42 0.09
N THR A 131 -15.54 -23.49 -0.67
CA THR A 131 -15.04 -24.82 -0.33
C THR A 131 -13.69 -25.06 -1.01
N ILE A 132 -12.68 -25.38 -0.22
CA ILE A 132 -11.31 -25.63 -0.67
C ILE A 132 -10.95 -27.05 -0.30
N ASP A 133 -10.73 -27.87 -1.31
CA ASP A 133 -10.26 -29.24 -1.17
C ASP A 133 -9.16 -29.55 -2.21
N GLU A 134 -8.57 -30.73 -2.10
CA GLU A 134 -7.53 -31.19 -3.01
C GLU A 134 -7.99 -31.22 -4.48
N HIS A 135 -9.26 -31.53 -4.76
CA HIS A 135 -9.80 -31.57 -6.12
C HIS A 135 -9.89 -30.16 -6.72
N VAL A 136 -10.36 -29.18 -5.96
CA VAL A 136 -10.41 -27.77 -6.35
C VAL A 136 -9.00 -27.23 -6.63
N LEU A 137 -8.04 -27.51 -5.75
CA LEU A 137 -6.65 -27.06 -5.93
C LEU A 137 -5.95 -27.78 -7.10
N LYS A 138 -6.24 -29.07 -7.34
CA LYS A 138 -5.78 -29.77 -8.55
C LYS A 138 -6.33 -29.14 -9.82
N ALA A 139 -7.60 -28.72 -9.82
CA ALA A 139 -8.17 -28.03 -10.98
C ALA A 139 -7.44 -26.71 -11.28
N PHE A 140 -6.99 -25.96 -10.26
CA PHE A 140 -6.17 -24.75 -10.46
C PHE A 140 -4.84 -25.02 -11.18
N CYS A 141 -4.27 -26.22 -11.06
CA CYS A 141 -3.02 -26.57 -11.74
C CYS A 141 -3.15 -26.61 -13.27
N ASN A 142 -4.37 -26.71 -13.81
CA ASN A 142 -4.60 -26.71 -15.25
C ASN A 142 -4.48 -25.30 -15.85
N VAL A 143 -3.31 -24.98 -16.42
CA VAL A 143 -2.99 -23.65 -16.99
C VAL A 143 -3.80 -23.33 -18.24
N ASP A 144 -4.19 -24.32 -19.03
CA ASP A 144 -4.99 -24.08 -20.24
C ASP A 144 -6.43 -23.64 -19.91
N LEU A 145 -6.95 -24.09 -18.76
CA LEU A 145 -8.25 -23.65 -18.24
C LEU A 145 -8.15 -22.38 -17.39
N HIS A 146 -7.06 -22.23 -16.64
CA HIS A 146 -6.86 -21.17 -15.67
C HIS A 146 -5.52 -20.51 -15.93
N GLY A 147 -5.48 -19.71 -17.00
CA GLY A 147 -4.28 -19.01 -17.48
C GLY A 147 -3.54 -18.23 -16.39
N THR A 148 -2.35 -17.74 -16.73
CA THR A 148 -1.47 -17.04 -15.78
C THR A 148 -0.94 -15.75 -16.37
N ARG A 149 -0.86 -14.72 -15.53
CA ARG A 149 -0.37 -13.40 -15.95
C ARG A 149 1.13 -13.39 -16.16
N ILE A 150 1.86 -14.34 -15.56
CA ILE A 150 3.33 -14.36 -15.59
C ILE A 150 3.88 -14.78 -16.96
N LEU A 151 3.08 -15.40 -17.83
CA LEU A 151 3.54 -15.96 -19.10
C LEU A 151 3.32 -15.07 -20.33
N GLY A 152 2.72 -13.89 -20.17
CA GLY A 152 2.43 -12.99 -21.30
C GLY A 152 1.40 -13.56 -22.28
N ARG A 153 1.33 -13.03 -23.51
CA ARG A 153 0.26 -13.33 -24.48
C ARG A 153 0.44 -14.64 -25.27
N SER A 154 1.67 -15.13 -25.39
CA SER A 154 2.01 -16.31 -26.21
C SER A 154 3.00 -17.22 -25.48
N PRO A 155 2.56 -17.93 -24.42
CA PRO A 155 3.40 -18.86 -23.67
C PRO A 155 3.89 -20.05 -24.51
N THR A 156 5.13 -20.49 -24.29
CA THR A 156 5.61 -21.79 -24.79
C THR A 156 5.07 -22.94 -23.93
N ASP A 157 5.09 -24.17 -24.45
CA ASP A 157 4.67 -25.35 -23.69
C ASP A 157 5.57 -25.61 -22.47
N GLU A 158 6.88 -25.35 -22.58
CA GLU A 158 7.81 -25.40 -21.45
C GLU A 158 7.43 -24.43 -20.35
N GLN A 159 7.09 -23.19 -20.71
CA GLN A 159 6.64 -22.17 -19.77
C GLN A 159 5.34 -22.56 -19.06
N LYS A 160 4.38 -23.15 -19.79
CA LYS A 160 3.16 -23.70 -19.17
C LYS A 160 3.49 -24.82 -18.19
N LYS A 161 4.40 -25.74 -18.55
CA LYS A 161 4.85 -26.82 -17.66
C LYS A 161 5.49 -26.29 -16.38
N GLU A 162 6.34 -25.26 -16.45
CA GLU A 162 6.92 -24.63 -15.26
C GLU A 162 5.84 -24.09 -14.31
N VAL A 163 4.76 -23.52 -14.84
CA VAL A 163 3.62 -23.03 -14.04
C VAL A 163 2.83 -24.17 -13.41
N VAL A 164 2.57 -25.24 -14.17
CA VAL A 164 1.91 -26.44 -13.65
C VAL A 164 2.71 -27.01 -12.47
N LEU A 165 4.03 -27.20 -12.65
CA LEU A 165 4.93 -27.71 -11.61
C LEU A 165 4.93 -26.82 -10.37
N ALA A 166 4.93 -25.50 -10.54
CA ALA A 166 4.83 -24.56 -9.43
C ALA A 166 3.51 -24.69 -8.66
N ARG A 167 2.38 -24.80 -9.36
CA ARG A 167 1.06 -25.00 -8.73
C ARG A 167 0.94 -26.37 -8.05
N GLU A 168 1.53 -27.42 -8.63
CA GLU A 168 1.58 -28.76 -8.04
C GLU A 168 2.47 -28.82 -6.78
N ALA A 169 3.60 -28.10 -6.76
CA ALA A 169 4.42 -27.99 -5.55
C ALA A 169 3.66 -27.32 -4.40
N PHE A 170 2.88 -26.27 -4.69
CA PHE A 170 2.00 -25.66 -3.69
C PHE A 170 0.93 -26.64 -3.17
N LEU A 171 0.32 -27.45 -4.06
CA LEU A 171 -0.62 -28.49 -3.66
C LEU A 171 0.02 -29.51 -2.70
N ALA A 172 1.30 -29.87 -2.93
CA ALA A 172 2.03 -30.76 -2.03
C ALA A 172 2.20 -30.13 -0.63
N LEU A 173 2.43 -28.82 -0.54
CA LEU A 173 2.50 -28.08 0.74
C LEU A 173 1.14 -28.00 1.47
N TYR A 174 0.03 -27.99 0.72
CA TYR A 174 -1.32 -28.02 1.29
C TYR A 174 -1.70 -29.38 1.90
N SER A 175 -1.06 -30.47 1.47
CA SER A 175 -1.40 -31.83 1.91
C SER A 175 -1.23 -32.03 3.42
N THR A 176 -2.08 -32.87 4.01
CA THR A 176 -2.09 -33.17 5.46
C THR A 176 -0.83 -33.86 5.95
N GLU A 177 -0.06 -34.45 5.05
CA GLU A 177 1.23 -35.09 5.35
C GLU A 177 2.28 -34.05 5.77
N ASN A 178 2.17 -32.80 5.27
CA ASN A 178 3.03 -31.68 5.65
C ASN A 178 2.33 -30.76 6.65
N LYS A 179 2.11 -31.27 7.88
CA LYS A 179 1.35 -30.54 8.92
C LYS A 179 1.87 -29.12 9.19
N ILE A 180 3.18 -28.92 9.23
CA ILE A 180 3.79 -27.62 9.51
C ILE A 180 3.44 -26.62 8.40
N MET A 181 3.61 -27.00 7.12
CA MET A 181 3.29 -26.10 6.01
C MET A 181 1.80 -25.91 5.79
N SER A 182 0.98 -26.92 6.07
CA SER A 182 -0.48 -26.75 6.03
C SER A 182 -0.99 -25.68 7.01
N HIS A 183 -0.30 -25.43 8.12
CA HIS A 183 -0.66 -24.37 9.08
C HIS A 183 -0.32 -22.96 8.58
N GLU A 184 0.64 -22.82 7.66
CA GLU A 184 0.96 -21.55 7.00
C GLU A 184 0.08 -21.32 5.76
N VAL A 185 -0.09 -22.36 4.94
CA VAL A 185 -0.82 -22.28 3.67
C VAL A 185 -2.28 -21.88 3.85
N ARG A 186 -3.00 -22.46 4.82
CA ARG A 186 -4.44 -22.19 5.01
C ARG A 186 -4.73 -20.72 5.39
N PRO A 187 -4.06 -20.12 6.39
CA PRO A 187 -4.14 -18.69 6.65
C PRO A 187 -3.79 -17.82 5.43
N SER A 188 -2.73 -18.15 4.68
CA SER A 188 -2.37 -17.39 3.47
C SER A 188 -3.45 -17.44 2.40
N ILE A 189 -4.06 -18.59 2.15
CA ILE A 189 -5.19 -18.71 1.21
C ILE A 189 -6.39 -17.90 1.70
N ARG A 190 -6.72 -17.98 3.00
CA ARG A 190 -7.81 -17.19 3.59
C ARG A 190 -7.58 -15.70 3.40
N HIS A 191 -6.41 -15.22 3.76
CA HIS A 191 -6.05 -13.81 3.60
C HIS A 191 -6.07 -13.40 2.11
N ALA A 192 -5.58 -14.24 1.20
CA ALA A 192 -5.68 -13.98 -0.25
C ALA A 192 -7.14 -13.91 -0.75
N LEU A 193 -8.04 -14.74 -0.21
CA LEU A 193 -9.47 -14.71 -0.50
C LEU A 193 -10.16 -13.44 0.04
N GLU A 194 -9.82 -13.02 1.25
CA GLU A 194 -10.29 -11.76 1.81
C GLU A 194 -9.80 -10.59 0.95
N MET A 195 -8.52 -10.57 0.56
CA MET A 195 -7.95 -9.57 -0.35
C MET A 195 -8.71 -9.50 -1.68
N ILE A 196 -8.91 -10.63 -2.37
CA ILE A 196 -9.59 -10.60 -3.69
C ILE A 196 -11.05 -10.16 -3.56
N TYR A 197 -11.74 -10.52 -2.46
CA TYR A 197 -13.06 -10.00 -2.16
C TYR A 197 -13.01 -8.48 -2.02
N HIS A 198 -12.09 -7.95 -1.22
CA HIS A 198 -11.99 -6.50 -1.01
C HIS A 198 -11.56 -5.74 -2.25
N ILE A 199 -10.83 -6.34 -3.20
CA ILE A 199 -10.50 -5.76 -4.50
C ILE A 199 -11.70 -5.77 -5.45
N LYS A 200 -12.51 -6.84 -5.47
CA LYS A 200 -13.62 -6.99 -6.42
C LYS A 200 -14.92 -6.33 -5.95
N ASP A 201 -15.30 -6.58 -4.69
CA ASP A 201 -16.64 -6.30 -4.18
C ASP A 201 -16.65 -5.57 -2.82
N GLY A 202 -15.52 -5.57 -2.11
CA GLY A 202 -15.42 -4.98 -0.77
C GLY A 202 -14.95 -3.52 -0.77
N ALA A 203 -13.94 -3.20 0.04
CA ALA A 203 -13.65 -1.82 0.44
C ALA A 203 -12.64 -1.09 -0.47
N LEU A 204 -11.88 -1.80 -1.30
CA LEU A 204 -10.78 -1.24 -2.08
C LEU A 204 -11.15 -0.68 -3.47
N PRO A 205 -12.29 -0.97 -4.13
CA PRO A 205 -12.63 -0.28 -5.37
C PRO A 205 -12.70 1.23 -5.16
N TRP A 206 -12.26 2.02 -6.13
CA TRP A 206 -12.26 3.48 -6.08
C TRP A 206 -13.60 4.07 -5.60
N ASP A 207 -14.72 3.56 -6.13
CA ASP A 207 -16.04 4.08 -5.78
C ASP A 207 -16.35 3.92 -4.27
N LYS A 208 -15.88 2.82 -3.66
CA LYS A 208 -16.02 2.55 -2.22
C LYS A 208 -15.10 3.40 -1.37
N ARG A 209 -13.86 3.60 -1.82
CA ARG A 209 -12.90 4.50 -1.19
C ARG A 209 -13.35 5.96 -1.25
N LEU A 210 -13.96 6.38 -2.36
CA LEU A 210 -14.56 7.69 -2.53
C LEU A 210 -15.81 7.88 -1.64
N GLU A 211 -16.67 6.87 -1.51
CA GLU A 211 -17.79 6.88 -0.55
C GLU A 211 -17.29 7.08 0.89
N TYR A 212 -16.21 6.38 1.28
CA TYR A 212 -15.58 6.56 2.57
C TYR A 212 -15.06 7.99 2.75
N LEU A 213 -14.33 8.53 1.76
CA LEU A 213 -13.84 9.92 1.76
C LEU A 213 -14.98 10.93 1.96
N LYS A 214 -16.09 10.77 1.22
CA LYS A 214 -17.30 11.59 1.34
C LYS A 214 -17.92 11.54 2.74
N SER A 215 -17.94 10.36 3.35
CA SER A 215 -18.51 10.18 4.69
C SER A 215 -17.61 10.73 5.81
N ASN A 216 -16.30 10.80 5.57
CA ASN A 216 -15.32 11.28 6.54
C ASN A 216 -15.20 12.81 6.49
N LYS A 217 -16.14 13.51 7.13
CA LYS A 217 -16.20 14.98 7.15
C LYS A 217 -14.92 15.65 7.67
N LYS A 218 -14.21 15.03 8.61
CA LYS A 218 -12.96 15.58 9.17
C LYS A 218 -11.84 15.55 8.13
N LEU A 219 -11.70 14.42 7.44
CA LEU A 219 -10.77 14.27 6.33
C LEU A 219 -11.08 15.26 5.21
N LEU A 220 -12.33 15.25 4.73
CA LEU A 220 -12.74 16.12 3.65
C LEU A 220 -12.57 17.59 4.01
N GLY A 221 -12.90 17.99 5.24
CA GLY A 221 -12.66 19.34 5.75
C GLY A 221 -11.19 19.72 5.77
N ASN A 222 -10.28 18.79 6.09
CA ASN A 222 -8.84 19.05 6.01
C ASN A 222 -8.39 19.28 4.57
N ILE A 223 -8.87 18.49 3.61
CA ILE A 223 -8.54 18.65 2.18
C ILE A 223 -9.09 19.98 1.64
N LEU A 224 -10.35 20.30 1.94
CA LEU A 224 -10.99 21.56 1.52
C LEU A 224 -10.33 22.81 2.13
N GLY A 225 -9.65 22.66 3.26
CA GLY A 225 -8.89 23.73 3.89
C GLY A 225 -7.55 24.05 3.23
N LYS A 226 -7.11 23.27 2.24
CA LYS A 226 -5.83 23.48 1.54
C LYS A 226 -6.02 24.29 0.28
N GLU A 227 -5.00 25.07 -0.07
CA GLU A 227 -5.02 25.94 -1.24
C GLU A 227 -4.46 25.24 -2.49
N LEU A 228 -3.58 24.26 -2.28
CA LEU A 228 -2.95 23.44 -3.31
C LEU A 228 -3.06 21.96 -2.96
N LEU A 229 -3.46 21.16 -3.93
CA LEU A 229 -3.66 19.72 -3.78
C LEU A 229 -2.90 18.96 -4.87
N MET A 230 -2.13 17.96 -4.47
CA MET A 230 -1.28 17.18 -5.37
C MET A 230 -1.58 15.70 -5.17
N PHE A 231 -2.28 15.09 -6.11
CA PHE A 231 -2.67 13.69 -6.01
C PHE A 231 -1.94 12.82 -7.03
N GLN A 232 -1.59 11.60 -6.63
CA GLN A 232 -1.01 10.58 -7.49
C GLN A 232 -1.89 9.32 -7.47
N GLU A 233 -1.80 8.49 -8.50
CA GLU A 233 -2.55 7.23 -8.61
C GLU A 233 -4.06 7.40 -8.43
N VAL A 234 -4.59 8.49 -8.99
CA VAL A 234 -6.03 8.78 -8.92
C VAL A 234 -6.76 8.03 -10.01
N THR A 235 -7.68 7.12 -9.65
CA THR A 235 -8.43 6.32 -10.64
C THR A 235 -9.39 7.15 -11.49
N LYS A 236 -10.14 8.07 -10.88
CA LYS A 236 -11.11 8.94 -11.56
C LYS A 236 -10.98 10.39 -11.06
N PRO A 237 -10.10 11.22 -11.66
CA PRO A 237 -9.88 12.60 -11.21
C PRO A 237 -11.13 13.48 -11.19
N GLY A 238 -12.07 13.25 -12.12
CA GLY A 238 -13.33 13.99 -12.18
C GLY A 238 -14.19 13.86 -10.91
N ASP A 239 -14.09 12.73 -10.20
CA ASP A 239 -14.81 12.52 -8.95
C ASP A 239 -14.28 13.41 -7.82
N LEU A 240 -12.98 13.68 -7.82
CA LEU A 240 -12.36 14.60 -6.86
C LEU A 240 -12.79 16.05 -7.13
N VAL A 241 -12.85 16.46 -8.40
CA VAL A 241 -13.36 17.79 -8.76
C VAL A 241 -14.81 17.96 -8.33
N ALA A 242 -15.67 16.97 -8.61
CA ALA A 242 -17.06 17.01 -8.17
C ALA A 242 -17.21 17.03 -6.64
N LEU A 243 -16.29 16.37 -5.93
CA LEU A 243 -16.28 16.36 -4.47
C LEU A 243 -15.80 17.68 -3.85
N LEU A 244 -14.81 18.32 -4.46
CA LEU A 244 -14.13 19.51 -3.92
C LEU A 244 -14.75 20.83 -4.42
N ASN A 245 -15.52 20.79 -5.51
CA ASN A 245 -16.36 21.89 -5.98
C ASN A 245 -17.86 21.53 -5.93
N PRO A 246 -18.44 21.27 -4.73
CA PRO A 246 -19.85 20.89 -4.64
C PRO A 246 -20.82 22.06 -4.91
N SER A 247 -20.33 23.30 -4.96
CA SER A 247 -21.10 24.53 -5.18
C SER A 247 -20.24 25.61 -5.84
N ASP A 248 -20.88 26.67 -6.36
CA ASP A 248 -20.21 27.81 -6.99
C ASP A 248 -19.30 28.61 -6.03
N GLU A 249 -19.32 28.34 -4.73
CA GLU A 249 -18.45 29.02 -3.75
C GLU A 249 -17.00 28.50 -3.75
N HIS A 250 -16.78 27.31 -4.32
CA HIS A 250 -15.47 26.68 -4.42
C HIS A 250 -14.96 26.76 -5.86
N HIS A 251 -13.75 27.28 -6.00
CA HIS A 251 -13.17 27.65 -7.28
C HIS A 251 -11.88 26.86 -7.53
N ILE A 252 -11.92 25.55 -7.27
CA ILE A 252 -10.76 24.68 -7.49
C ILE A 252 -10.62 24.40 -8.99
N LYS A 253 -9.46 24.71 -9.57
CA LYS A 253 -9.08 24.27 -10.91
C LYS A 253 -8.22 23.02 -10.82
N MET A 254 -8.29 22.19 -11.86
CA MET A 254 -7.54 20.94 -11.95
C MET A 254 -6.71 20.89 -13.23
N VAL A 255 -5.45 20.51 -13.08
CA VAL A 255 -4.59 19.99 -14.14
C VAL A 255 -4.43 18.49 -13.91
N CYS A 256 -4.54 17.69 -14.96
CA CYS A 256 -4.49 16.24 -14.88
C CYS A 256 -3.64 15.68 -16.03
N HIS A 257 -2.84 14.66 -15.73
CA HIS A 257 -2.07 13.90 -16.73
C HIS A 257 -2.26 12.40 -16.48
N ASN A 258 -2.44 11.66 -17.57
CA ASN A 258 -2.55 10.21 -17.57
C ASN A 258 -1.42 9.63 -18.42
N SER A 259 -0.68 8.67 -17.87
CA SER A 259 0.48 8.05 -18.53
C SER A 259 0.16 7.27 -19.80
N ASN A 260 -1.13 7.00 -20.08
CA ASN A 260 -1.60 6.31 -21.27
C ASN A 260 -3.00 6.78 -21.70
N PRO A 261 -3.11 7.84 -22.53
CA PRO A 261 -4.39 8.44 -22.94
C PRO A 261 -5.29 7.53 -23.80
N ASN A 262 -4.81 6.35 -24.22
CA ASN A 262 -5.63 5.35 -24.92
C ASN A 262 -6.64 4.63 -24.01
N GLY A 263 -6.78 5.04 -22.74
CA GLY A 263 -7.80 4.57 -21.81
C GLY A 263 -7.50 3.23 -21.12
N ILE A 264 -6.26 2.73 -21.23
CA ILE A 264 -5.86 1.47 -20.59
C ILE A 264 -5.38 1.69 -19.15
N SER A 265 -4.61 2.76 -18.90
CA SER A 265 -4.15 3.08 -17.54
C SER A 265 -5.19 3.92 -16.82
N LYS A 266 -5.39 3.62 -15.55
CA LYS A 266 -6.22 4.41 -14.64
C LYS A 266 -5.35 5.31 -13.74
N ASP A 267 -4.05 5.40 -14.01
CA ASP A 267 -3.08 6.07 -13.16
C ASP A 267 -3.01 7.53 -13.58
N ASN A 268 -3.65 8.39 -12.82
CA ASN A 268 -3.62 9.82 -13.07
C ASN A 268 -2.79 10.53 -12.00
N CYS A 269 -1.95 11.44 -12.46
CA CYS A 269 -1.39 12.50 -11.62
C CYS A 269 -2.30 13.72 -11.73
N VAL A 270 -2.53 14.39 -10.60
CA VAL A 270 -3.43 15.54 -10.50
C VAL A 270 -2.78 16.66 -9.70
N LEU A 271 -2.92 17.89 -10.19
CA LEU A 271 -2.61 19.12 -9.46
C LEU A 271 -3.85 19.99 -9.44
N MET A 272 -4.33 20.35 -8.26
CA MET A 272 -5.45 21.27 -8.09
C MET A 272 -5.05 22.50 -7.30
N TYR A 273 -5.70 23.63 -7.58
CA TYR A 273 -5.42 24.91 -6.93
C TYR A 273 -6.67 25.77 -6.79
N ASP A 274 -6.77 26.55 -5.71
CA ASP A 274 -7.81 27.57 -5.55
C ASP A 274 -7.55 28.76 -6.50
N GLU A 275 -8.41 28.93 -7.50
CA GLU A 275 -8.28 29.98 -8.51
C GLU A 275 -8.47 31.38 -7.92
N ARG A 276 -9.01 31.53 -6.71
CA ARG A 276 -9.09 32.83 -6.02
C ARG A 276 -7.72 33.26 -5.48
N ARG A 277 -6.88 32.29 -5.12
CA ARG A 277 -5.53 32.50 -4.58
C ARG A 277 -4.47 32.47 -5.69
N TYR A 278 -4.58 31.54 -6.63
CA TYR A 278 -3.56 31.30 -7.65
C TYR A 278 -4.08 31.54 -9.06
N GLU A 279 -3.16 31.93 -9.92
CA GLU A 279 -3.34 31.99 -11.36
C GLU A 279 -2.32 31.08 -12.03
N LEU A 280 -2.79 30.22 -12.95
CA LEU A 280 -1.91 29.42 -13.79
C LEU A 280 -1.31 30.30 -14.89
N ILE A 281 0.02 30.32 -14.97
CA ILE A 281 0.78 31.10 -15.96
C ILE A 281 1.28 30.16 -17.06
N GLY A 282 0.75 30.33 -18.27
CA GLY A 282 1.10 29.47 -19.40
C GLY A 282 0.51 28.06 -19.29
N ASP A 283 0.98 27.16 -20.16
CA ASP A 283 0.57 25.77 -20.16
C ASP A 283 1.39 24.95 -19.16
N PRO A 284 0.77 24.05 -18.39
CA PRO A 284 1.50 23.16 -17.49
C PRO A 284 2.35 22.17 -18.30
N THR A 285 3.53 21.86 -17.79
CA THR A 285 4.40 20.82 -18.35
C THR A 285 3.98 19.46 -17.78
N THR A 286 3.43 18.60 -18.64
CA THR A 286 2.99 17.25 -18.27
C THR A 286 3.76 16.20 -19.06
N GLY A 287 3.84 14.99 -18.53
CA GLY A 287 4.48 13.87 -19.21
C GLY A 287 4.80 12.72 -18.29
N ASP A 288 5.68 11.84 -18.75
CA ASP A 288 6.03 10.62 -18.05
C ASP A 288 7.56 10.46 -17.96
N ILE A 289 8.04 10.13 -16.77
CA ILE A 289 9.43 9.70 -16.54
C ILE A 289 9.37 8.24 -16.11
N HIS A 290 10.00 7.34 -16.88
CA HIS A 290 9.93 5.90 -16.63
C HIS A 290 8.49 5.35 -16.47
N LYS A 291 7.56 5.84 -17.31
CA LYS A 291 6.11 5.51 -17.29
C LYS A 291 5.36 5.96 -16.04
N LYS A 292 5.97 6.84 -15.22
CA LYS A 292 5.30 7.45 -14.08
C LYS A 292 4.92 8.90 -14.42
N PRO A 293 3.65 9.28 -14.21
CA PRO A 293 3.14 10.58 -14.64
C PRO A 293 3.62 11.73 -13.74
N TYR A 294 3.80 12.90 -14.34
CA TYR A 294 4.09 14.15 -13.64
C TYR A 294 3.32 15.33 -14.22
N ILE A 295 3.15 16.37 -13.40
CA ILE A 295 2.63 17.69 -13.75
C ILE A 295 3.50 18.74 -13.09
N PHE A 296 3.95 19.73 -13.85
CA PHE A 296 4.61 20.94 -13.36
C PHE A 296 3.82 22.16 -13.85
N ALA A 297 3.45 23.05 -12.94
CA ALA A 297 2.68 24.24 -13.21
C ALA A 297 3.39 25.47 -12.67
N LEU A 298 3.47 26.53 -13.47
CA LEU A 298 3.88 27.85 -13.00
C LEU A 298 2.64 28.55 -12.45
N LEU A 299 2.62 28.79 -11.14
CA LEU A 299 1.52 29.47 -10.47
C LEU A 299 1.96 30.84 -10.01
N ARG A 300 1.08 31.84 -10.16
CA ARG A 300 1.23 33.17 -9.60
C ARG A 300 0.28 33.32 -8.43
N ASP A 301 0.80 33.63 -7.26
CA ASP A 301 -0.01 34.03 -6.12
C ASP A 301 -0.58 35.43 -6.36
N LYS A 302 -1.91 35.55 -6.36
CA LYS A 302 -2.63 36.80 -6.60
C LYS A 302 -2.49 37.82 -5.48
N LYS A 303 -2.12 37.40 -4.26
CA LYS A 303 -1.98 38.30 -3.10
C LYS A 303 -0.69 39.12 -3.16
N ASN A 304 0.43 38.48 -3.47
CA ASN A 304 1.75 39.13 -3.53
C ASN A 304 2.27 39.31 -4.97
N ASN A 305 1.53 38.80 -5.97
CA ASN A 305 1.87 38.82 -7.39
C ASN A 305 3.21 38.13 -7.73
N GLN A 306 3.64 37.18 -6.91
CA GLN A 306 4.88 36.43 -7.13
C GLN A 306 4.60 35.02 -7.64
N SER A 307 5.48 34.53 -8.52
CA SER A 307 5.35 33.22 -9.14
C SER A 307 6.19 32.16 -8.43
N PHE A 308 5.74 30.92 -8.50
CA PHE A 308 6.45 29.73 -8.06
C PHE A 308 6.05 28.52 -8.89
N ILE A 309 6.87 27.47 -8.89
CA ILE A 309 6.58 26.22 -9.58
C ILE A 309 5.96 25.25 -8.59
N ALA A 310 4.79 24.72 -8.91
CA ALA A 310 4.12 23.66 -8.16
C ALA A 310 4.08 22.40 -9.02
N ALA A 311 4.42 21.25 -8.46
CA ALA A 311 4.44 20.00 -9.21
C ALA A 311 3.93 18.82 -8.40
N SER A 312 3.10 18.00 -9.05
CA SER A 312 2.63 16.71 -8.56
C SER A 312 3.28 15.62 -9.41
N LYS A 313 3.89 14.61 -8.78
CA LYS A 313 4.55 13.52 -9.51
C LYS A 313 4.47 12.19 -8.77
N ASN A 314 4.44 11.11 -9.54
CA ASN A 314 4.72 9.76 -9.06
C ASN A 314 6.16 9.40 -9.49
N HIS A 315 7.01 8.95 -8.56
CA HIS A 315 8.39 8.57 -8.85
C HIS A 315 8.50 7.06 -9.04
N PRO A 316 9.31 6.52 -9.97
CA PRO A 316 9.53 5.08 -10.05
C PRO A 316 10.23 4.54 -8.79
N GLY A 317 9.89 3.35 -8.34
CA GLY A 317 10.61 2.68 -7.24
C GLY A 317 11.89 1.95 -7.67
N GLY A 318 12.45 1.14 -6.78
CA GLY A 318 13.60 0.27 -7.06
C GLY A 318 14.96 0.97 -6.91
N ASN A 319 15.77 0.96 -7.98
CA ASN A 319 17.11 1.57 -8.00
C ASN A 319 17.16 2.84 -8.88
N THR A 320 16.01 3.38 -9.27
CA THR A 320 15.91 4.50 -10.19
C THR A 320 15.94 5.82 -9.41
N ASP A 321 16.75 6.78 -9.86
CA ASP A 321 16.77 8.15 -9.31
C ASP A 321 16.49 9.15 -10.43
N CYS A 322 15.31 9.77 -10.37
CA CYS A 322 14.82 10.71 -11.37
C CYS A 322 14.94 12.17 -10.92
N ARG A 323 15.56 12.45 -9.76
CA ARG A 323 15.60 13.81 -9.20
C ARG A 323 16.22 14.83 -10.15
N GLN A 324 17.31 14.47 -10.83
CA GLN A 324 17.92 15.36 -11.82
C GLN A 324 16.98 15.68 -12.99
N GLN A 325 16.25 14.68 -13.50
CA GLN A 325 15.29 14.89 -14.60
C GLN A 325 14.18 15.87 -14.20
N TYR A 326 13.71 15.82 -12.95
CA TYR A 326 12.76 16.80 -12.42
C TYR A 326 13.39 18.20 -12.28
N LEU A 327 14.66 18.30 -11.90
CA LEU A 327 15.37 19.58 -11.82
C LEU A 327 15.66 20.18 -13.20
N ASP A 328 15.85 19.34 -14.22
CA ASP A 328 15.98 19.79 -15.60
C ASP A 328 14.65 20.42 -16.09
N LEU A 329 13.50 19.84 -15.71
CA LEU A 329 12.18 20.44 -15.97
C LEU A 329 12.02 21.80 -15.28
N VAL A 330 12.44 21.93 -14.02
CA VAL A 330 12.45 23.21 -13.29
C VAL A 330 13.36 24.21 -14.01
N SER A 331 14.55 23.80 -14.43
CA SER A 331 15.52 24.66 -15.12
C SER A 331 14.99 25.17 -16.45
N LYS A 332 14.27 24.32 -17.19
CA LYS A 332 13.55 24.71 -18.41
C LYS A 332 12.49 25.78 -18.10
N MET A 333 11.63 25.55 -17.11
CA MET A 333 10.59 26.52 -16.74
C MET A 333 11.17 27.86 -16.26
N ARG A 334 12.27 27.83 -15.48
CA ARG A 334 13.04 29.02 -15.08
C ARG A 334 13.52 29.85 -16.26
N THR A 335 13.99 29.18 -17.30
CA THR A 335 14.44 29.84 -18.53
C THR A 335 13.25 30.48 -19.25
N GLU A 336 12.13 29.78 -19.35
CA GLU A 336 10.91 30.25 -20.02
C GLU A 336 10.27 31.45 -19.31
N CYS A 337 10.30 31.49 -17.97
CA CYS A 337 9.78 32.61 -17.19
C CYS A 337 10.81 33.72 -16.89
N ASN A 338 12.07 33.56 -17.33
CA ASN A 338 13.18 34.47 -17.06
C ASN A 338 13.38 34.78 -15.57
N ASP A 339 13.20 33.78 -14.70
CA ASP A 339 13.43 33.87 -13.26
C ASP A 339 14.27 32.66 -12.78
N PRO A 340 15.61 32.79 -12.74
CA PRO A 340 16.48 31.71 -12.30
C PRO A 340 16.34 31.39 -10.80
N GLY A 341 15.80 32.32 -10.02
CA GLY A 341 15.64 32.21 -8.56
C GLY A 341 14.29 31.64 -8.13
N ILE A 342 13.38 31.39 -9.08
CA ILE A 342 11.99 31.01 -8.76
C ILE A 342 11.96 29.81 -7.82
N CYS A 343 11.11 29.92 -6.79
CA CYS A 343 10.88 28.84 -5.84
C CYS A 343 10.12 27.69 -6.52
N TYR A 344 10.40 26.46 -6.11
CA TYR A 344 9.66 25.29 -6.56
C TYR A 344 9.28 24.34 -5.43
N MET A 345 8.17 23.65 -5.63
CA MET A 345 7.62 22.63 -4.75
C MET A 345 7.22 21.43 -5.59
N ILE A 346 8.03 20.37 -5.57
CA ILE A 346 7.75 19.14 -6.30
C ILE A 346 7.33 18.09 -5.28
N ALA A 347 6.03 17.91 -5.08
CA ALA A 347 5.51 16.96 -4.09
C ALA A 347 4.97 15.68 -4.75
N GLY A 348 4.90 14.62 -3.96
CA GLY A 348 4.28 13.37 -4.33
C GLY A 348 5.01 12.15 -3.78
N ASP A 349 4.56 10.99 -4.20
CA ASP A 349 5.19 9.71 -3.88
C ASP A 349 6.56 9.58 -4.54
N TYR A 350 7.63 9.52 -3.74
CA TYR A 350 9.01 9.30 -4.19
C TYR A 350 9.38 7.82 -4.31
N ASN A 351 8.57 6.90 -3.81
CA ASN A 351 8.85 5.46 -3.71
C ASN A 351 10.20 5.13 -3.03
N HIS A 352 10.81 6.11 -2.37
CA HIS A 352 12.11 6.04 -1.74
C HIS A 352 12.11 6.86 -0.47
N THR A 353 12.75 6.32 0.55
CA THR A 353 13.13 7.00 1.78
C THR A 353 14.31 7.94 1.53
N ALA A 354 14.49 8.92 2.43
CA ALA A 354 15.69 9.75 2.45
C ALA A 354 16.98 8.91 2.46
N HIS A 355 16.99 7.80 3.22
CA HIS A 355 18.15 6.90 3.28
C HIS A 355 18.46 6.23 1.95
N GLN A 356 17.45 5.72 1.24
CA GLN A 356 17.64 5.10 -0.07
C GLN A 356 18.20 6.10 -1.09
N PHE A 357 17.69 7.34 -1.13
CA PHE A 357 18.26 8.35 -2.01
C PHE A 357 19.72 8.66 -1.68
N ASN A 358 20.10 8.72 -0.40
CA ASN A 358 21.50 8.91 -0.01
C ASN A 358 22.38 7.75 -0.49
N LEU A 359 21.90 6.51 -0.41
CA LEU A 359 22.63 5.35 -0.92
C LEU A 359 22.77 5.35 -2.45
N ILE A 360 21.75 5.81 -3.18
CA ILE A 360 21.80 5.93 -4.63
C ILE A 360 22.75 7.06 -5.05
N SER A 361 22.65 8.23 -4.40
CA SER A 361 23.53 9.37 -4.64
C SER A 361 25.00 9.06 -4.38
N ASN A 362 25.32 8.27 -3.35
CA ASN A 362 26.71 7.87 -3.09
C ASN A 362 27.31 6.93 -4.15
N LYS A 363 26.47 6.32 -5.01
CA LYS A 363 26.91 5.48 -6.14
C LYS A 363 27.03 6.27 -7.43
N ALA A 364 26.30 7.37 -7.57
CA ALA A 364 26.45 8.29 -8.68
C ALA A 364 27.60 9.27 -8.35
N GLU A 365 28.48 9.57 -9.30
CA GLU A 365 29.45 10.66 -9.15
C GLU A 365 28.68 12.00 -9.14
N ALA A 366 28.07 12.34 -8.00
CA ALA A 366 27.19 13.50 -7.89
C ALA A 366 28.01 14.79 -7.87
N THR A 367 28.06 15.41 -9.04
CA THR A 367 28.32 16.84 -9.23
C THR A 367 27.08 17.62 -8.77
N ASP A 368 27.33 18.65 -7.96
CA ASP A 368 26.37 19.58 -7.36
C ASP A 368 25.27 19.03 -6.45
N ARG A 369 24.94 19.82 -5.42
CA ARG A 369 23.96 19.50 -4.39
C ARG A 369 22.59 19.30 -5.06
N LEU A 370 22.20 18.04 -5.27
CA LEU A 370 20.82 17.69 -5.57
C LEU A 370 19.91 18.41 -4.57
N ALA A 371 18.82 18.98 -5.07
CA ALA A 371 17.86 19.76 -4.28
C ALA A 371 17.44 19.06 -2.98
N THR A 372 17.18 19.87 -1.95
CA THR A 372 16.82 19.36 -0.63
C THR A 372 15.48 18.64 -0.70
N MET A 373 15.49 17.42 -0.15
CA MET A 373 14.32 16.58 0.01
C MET A 373 13.77 16.74 1.42
N PHE A 374 12.48 16.98 1.55
CA PHE A 374 11.77 17.09 2.81
C PHE A 374 10.75 15.96 2.94
N TYR A 375 10.81 15.24 4.06
CA TYR A 375 9.92 14.12 4.38
C TYR A 375 9.26 14.36 5.73
N PRO A 376 8.08 13.77 5.99
CA PRO A 376 7.53 13.73 7.33
C PRO A 376 8.38 12.85 8.25
N ASP A 377 8.42 13.18 9.55
CA ASP A 377 9.09 12.36 10.57
C ASP A 377 8.42 10.99 10.77
N LYS A 378 7.10 10.92 10.52
CA LYS A 378 6.30 9.69 10.60
C LYS A 378 6.26 9.00 9.24
N GLY A 379 6.13 7.67 9.24
CA GLY A 379 5.96 6.90 8.01
C GLY A 379 4.73 7.31 7.21
N SER A 380 4.87 7.45 5.88
CA SER A 380 3.76 7.79 4.98
C SER A 380 3.16 6.58 4.28
N MET A 381 3.88 5.45 4.18
CA MET A 381 3.37 4.21 3.61
C MET A 381 3.26 3.09 4.65
N ALA A 382 2.20 2.30 4.52
CA ALA A 382 1.96 1.15 5.39
C ALA A 382 2.12 -0.22 4.74
N GLY A 383 2.18 -0.27 3.41
CA GLY A 383 2.61 -1.44 2.64
C GLY A 383 4.11 -1.68 2.75
N ASN A 384 4.56 -2.84 2.28
CA ASN A 384 5.99 -3.21 2.27
C ASN A 384 6.68 -2.91 0.93
N ASP A 385 6.13 -2.01 0.10
CA ASP A 385 6.71 -1.75 -1.21
C ASP A 385 8.16 -1.29 -1.03
N TYR A 386 9.06 -2.03 -1.70
CA TYR A 386 10.49 -1.78 -1.68
C TYR A 386 11.13 -1.76 -0.27
N GLY A 387 10.51 -2.42 0.71
CA GLY A 387 10.98 -2.43 2.11
C GLY A 387 10.75 -1.12 2.86
N ASN A 388 9.86 -0.25 2.35
CA ASN A 388 9.61 1.09 2.88
C ASN A 388 8.59 1.13 4.03
N LEU A 389 8.32 -0.02 4.65
CA LEU A 389 7.31 -0.14 5.69
C LEU A 389 7.54 0.86 6.82
N ASN A 390 6.59 1.78 7.02
CA ASN A 390 6.62 2.83 8.05
C ASN A 390 7.68 3.90 7.86
N HIS A 391 8.17 4.12 6.65
CA HIS A 391 9.06 5.22 6.33
C HIS A 391 8.34 6.32 5.55
N GLY A 392 8.82 7.56 5.67
CA GLY A 392 8.39 8.65 4.81
C GLY A 392 8.94 8.42 3.40
N ILE A 393 8.05 8.14 2.45
CA ILE A 393 8.36 8.02 1.02
C ILE A 393 7.57 9.02 0.17
N ASP A 394 6.51 9.58 0.74
CA ASP A 394 5.86 10.78 0.23
C ASP A 394 6.63 11.98 0.78
N GLY A 395 6.98 12.90 -0.09
CA GLY A 395 7.78 14.05 0.31
C GLY A 395 7.67 15.20 -0.68
N VAL A 396 8.57 16.16 -0.52
CA VAL A 396 8.67 17.30 -1.41
C VAL A 396 10.12 17.68 -1.65
N MET A 397 10.46 17.93 -2.91
CA MET A 397 11.75 18.49 -3.31
C MET A 397 11.59 19.99 -3.54
N SER A 398 12.45 20.79 -2.91
CA SER A 398 12.38 22.26 -2.97
C SER A 398 13.76 22.91 -2.89
N ASN A 399 13.85 24.18 -3.29
CA ASN A 399 14.99 25.07 -3.03
C ASN A 399 14.80 25.97 -1.80
N LEU A 400 13.72 25.78 -1.03
CA LEU A 400 13.52 26.45 0.25
C LEU A 400 14.50 25.93 1.31
N SER A 401 14.76 26.75 2.32
CA SER A 401 15.49 26.35 3.53
C SER A 401 14.58 25.59 4.50
N ASP A 402 15.15 24.74 5.35
CA ASP A 402 14.43 23.94 6.37
C ASP A 402 13.51 24.77 7.28
N GLU A 403 13.88 26.02 7.59
CA GLU A 403 13.05 26.94 8.40
C GLU A 403 11.77 27.39 7.70
N LYS A 404 11.71 27.30 6.37
CA LYS A 404 10.61 27.78 5.53
C LYS A 404 9.69 26.67 5.05
N ILE A 405 9.97 25.42 5.40
CA ILE A 405 9.16 24.29 4.96
C ILE A 405 9.05 23.24 6.05
N HIS A 406 7.82 22.88 6.37
CA HIS A 406 7.51 21.81 7.30
C HIS A 406 6.62 20.78 6.62
N VAL A 407 7.01 19.50 6.73
CA VAL A 407 6.28 18.36 6.17
C VAL A 407 5.85 17.46 7.31
N SER A 408 4.58 17.12 7.37
CA SER A 408 4.02 16.24 8.39
C SER A 408 2.98 15.30 7.78
N VAL A 409 2.70 14.17 8.44
CA VAL A 409 1.54 13.35 8.08
C VAL A 409 0.28 14.02 8.60
N ALA A 410 -0.75 14.15 7.78
CA ALA A 410 -2.01 14.78 8.16
C ALA A 410 -2.73 13.98 9.27
N GLU A 411 -2.72 14.49 10.51
CA GLU A 411 -3.20 13.76 11.70
C GLU A 411 -4.66 13.28 11.70
N PRO A 412 -5.64 13.98 11.09
CA PRO A 412 -7.03 13.51 11.02
C PRO A 412 -7.21 12.13 10.36
N LEU A 413 -6.17 11.63 9.70
CA LEU A 413 -6.20 10.45 8.82
C LEU A 413 -5.54 9.22 9.41
N MET A 414 -5.13 9.33 10.67
CA MET A 414 -4.39 8.32 11.40
C MET A 414 -5.26 7.16 11.92
N THR A 415 -6.56 7.03 11.64
CA THR A 415 -7.28 5.79 12.03
C THR A 415 -8.36 5.44 11.04
N SER A 416 -8.10 4.44 10.19
CA SER A 416 -9.17 3.71 9.49
C SER A 416 -9.57 2.48 10.29
N LYS A 417 -10.88 2.19 10.33
CA LYS A 417 -11.35 0.92 10.90
C LYS A 417 -11.03 -0.20 9.90
N PRO A 418 -10.84 -1.45 10.37
CA PRO A 418 -10.87 -2.61 9.47
C PRO A 418 -12.16 -2.60 8.67
N ALA A 419 -12.08 -3.04 7.41
CA ALA A 419 -13.23 -3.29 6.59
C ALA A 419 -14.08 -4.43 7.14
N ASP A 420 -15.37 -4.38 6.82
CA ASP A 420 -16.29 -5.45 7.17
C ASP A 420 -15.77 -6.77 6.58
N PRO A 421 -15.80 -7.87 7.36
CA PRO A 421 -15.27 -9.14 6.91
C PRO A 421 -15.99 -9.61 5.66
N MET A 422 -15.28 -10.37 4.83
CA MET A 422 -15.86 -11.06 3.69
C MET A 422 -17.09 -11.88 4.15
N PRO A 423 -18.25 -11.79 3.48
CA PRO A 423 -19.48 -12.45 3.92
C PRO A 423 -19.51 -13.95 3.62
N TYR A 424 -18.38 -14.55 3.23
CA TYR A 424 -18.27 -15.95 2.85
C TYR A 424 -17.50 -16.74 3.91
N ALA A 425 -18.05 -17.87 4.35
CA ALA A 425 -17.31 -18.83 5.17
C ALA A 425 -16.34 -19.64 4.29
N ILE A 426 -15.10 -19.81 4.75
CA ILE A 426 -14.09 -20.60 4.04
C ILE A 426 -13.97 -21.96 4.72
N HIS A 427 -14.24 -23.03 3.97
CA HIS A 427 -14.15 -24.40 4.45
C HIS A 427 -12.96 -25.11 3.80
N PHE A 428 -11.96 -25.46 4.61
CA PHE A 428 -10.85 -26.29 4.19
C PHE A 428 -11.17 -27.76 4.47
N TYR A 429 -11.34 -28.56 3.43
CA TYR A 429 -11.48 -30.00 3.56
C TYR A 429 -10.14 -30.69 3.26
N SER A 430 -9.76 -31.60 4.14
CA SER A 430 -8.73 -32.61 3.90
C SER A 430 -9.32 -33.99 4.10
N LYS A 431 -8.85 -34.98 3.33
CA LYS A 431 -9.32 -36.38 3.42
C LYS A 431 -9.13 -37.00 4.81
N ASP A 432 -8.26 -36.43 5.64
CA ASP A 432 -8.04 -36.88 7.02
C ASP A 432 -8.60 -35.87 8.03
N THR A 433 -9.85 -36.05 8.46
CA THR A 433 -10.27 -35.64 9.81
C THR A 433 -9.63 -36.61 10.80
N LEU A 434 -8.38 -36.33 11.19
CA LEU A 434 -7.80 -36.95 12.38
C LEU A 434 -8.36 -36.21 13.60
N GLU A 435 -9.21 -36.91 14.35
CA GLU A 435 -9.56 -36.53 15.72
C GLU A 435 -8.27 -36.32 16.51
N TYR A 436 -8.00 -35.06 16.88
CA TYR A 436 -6.90 -34.73 17.76
C TYR A 436 -7.33 -35.07 19.19
N GLN A 437 -7.00 -36.27 19.69
CA GLN A 437 -7.00 -36.51 21.13
C GLN A 437 -5.81 -35.76 21.74
N ALA A 438 -6.08 -34.58 22.30
CA ALA A 438 -5.14 -33.90 23.17
C ALA A 438 -4.95 -34.75 24.45
N GLY A 439 -3.74 -35.31 24.61
CA GLY A 439 -3.24 -35.78 25.90
C GLY A 439 -3.00 -34.61 26.88
N PRO A 440 -2.65 -34.89 28.13
CA PRO A 440 -3.41 -34.51 29.32
C PRO A 440 -3.19 -33.05 29.71
N LEU A 441 -3.82 -32.14 28.99
CA LEU A 441 -4.39 -30.90 29.50
C LEU A 441 -5.78 -30.84 28.88
N ASN A 442 -6.82 -30.84 29.73
CA ASN A 442 -8.23 -30.98 29.35
C ASN A 442 -8.73 -29.82 28.47
N THR A 443 -8.31 -29.77 27.21
CA THR A 443 -8.87 -28.88 26.19
C THR A 443 -9.39 -29.76 25.06
N LYS A 444 -10.70 -30.04 25.12
CA LYS A 444 -11.41 -30.77 24.08
C LYS A 444 -11.88 -29.75 23.03
N ILE A 445 -11.13 -29.60 21.94
CA ILE A 445 -11.61 -28.84 20.78
C ILE A 445 -12.51 -29.79 19.98
N ILE A 446 -13.82 -29.60 20.10
CA ILE A 446 -14.81 -30.31 19.28
C ILE A 446 -15.11 -29.39 18.09
N PHE A 447 -14.79 -29.84 16.88
CA PHE A 447 -15.36 -29.26 15.66
C PHE A 447 -16.69 -29.95 15.43
N ASP A 448 -17.79 -29.26 15.72
CA ASP A 448 -19.11 -29.83 15.43
C ASP A 448 -19.47 -29.57 13.96
N SER A 449 -19.93 -30.64 13.33
CA SER A 449 -20.55 -30.61 12.02
C SER A 449 -21.97 -30.08 12.19
N GLN A 450 -22.25 -28.95 11.53
CA GLN A 450 -23.57 -28.31 11.34
C GLN A 450 -23.90 -27.17 12.32
N ASP A 451 -24.17 -26.01 11.70
CA ASP A 451 -24.87 -24.80 12.18
C ASP A 451 -24.20 -23.88 13.25
N SER A 452 -23.60 -22.79 12.73
CA SER A 452 -23.37 -21.46 13.39
C SER A 452 -22.35 -21.34 14.55
N PRO A 453 -21.73 -20.15 14.76
CA PRO A 453 -20.48 -20.01 15.52
C PRO A 453 -20.73 -19.90 17.04
N VAL A 454 -20.09 -20.76 17.83
CA VAL A 454 -19.98 -20.59 19.28
C VAL A 454 -18.60 -20.05 19.62
N VAL A 455 -18.60 -18.89 20.28
CA VAL A 455 -17.47 -18.24 20.95
C VAL A 455 -16.82 -19.21 21.93
N SER A 456 -15.53 -19.51 21.77
CA SER A 456 -14.78 -20.28 22.76
C SER A 456 -14.46 -19.39 23.96
N THR A 457 -15.13 -19.62 25.09
CA THR A 457 -14.73 -19.10 26.41
C THR A 457 -13.49 -19.83 26.92
N LEU A 458 -12.51 -19.06 27.37
CA LEU A 458 -11.29 -19.53 28.02
C LEU A 458 -11.55 -19.56 29.53
N GLU A 459 -11.86 -20.73 30.11
CA GLU A 459 -11.83 -20.90 31.57
C GLU A 459 -10.41 -21.30 31.98
N VAL A 460 -9.68 -20.33 32.54
CA VAL A 460 -8.46 -20.60 33.30
C VAL A 460 -8.90 -20.97 34.71
N ASN A 461 -8.70 -22.22 35.10
CA ASN A 461 -8.76 -22.61 36.51
C ASN A 461 -7.55 -21.99 37.21
N ASP A 462 -7.73 -20.82 37.78
CA ASP A 462 -7.03 -20.41 38.99
C ASP A 462 -8.03 -19.72 39.91
N ALA A 463 -8.18 -20.30 41.09
CA ALA A 463 -8.97 -19.75 42.16
C ALA A 463 -8.36 -18.41 42.60
N GLU A 464 -8.89 -17.31 42.06
CA GLU A 464 -9.17 -16.01 42.71
C GLU A 464 -9.29 -14.90 41.64
N ARG A 465 -10.52 -14.37 41.46
CA ARG A 465 -10.91 -13.02 40.98
C ARG A 465 -10.01 -12.37 39.88
N THR A 466 -10.46 -11.98 38.69
CA THR A 466 -11.69 -11.27 38.30
C THR A 466 -11.71 -11.05 36.78
N SER A 467 -12.90 -11.14 36.18
CA SER A 467 -13.38 -10.57 34.90
C SER A 467 -12.86 -11.12 33.55
N PRO A 468 -13.75 -11.52 32.63
CA PRO A 468 -13.40 -11.95 31.27
C PRO A 468 -12.99 -10.76 30.39
N VAL A 469 -11.85 -10.89 29.71
CA VAL A 469 -11.45 -10.01 28.61
C VAL A 469 -11.82 -10.74 27.31
N SER A 470 -12.82 -10.24 26.61
CA SER A 470 -13.17 -10.66 25.26
C SER A 470 -12.15 -10.09 24.27
N ILE A 471 -11.32 -10.96 23.68
CA ILE A 471 -10.54 -10.65 22.48
C ILE A 471 -11.23 -11.38 21.34
N ALA A 472 -11.88 -10.63 20.44
CA ALA A 472 -12.34 -11.14 19.16
C ALA A 472 -11.12 -11.28 18.25
N TRP A 473 -10.89 -12.49 17.74
CA TRP A 473 -9.88 -12.79 16.72
C TRP A 473 -10.50 -12.77 15.35
#